data_AF-A0A349ZRR6-F1
#
_entry.id   AF-A0A349ZRR6-F1
#
_cell.length_a   1.000
_cell.length_b   1.000
_cell.length_c   1.000
_cell.angle_alpha   90.00
_cell.angle_beta   90.00
_cell.angle_gamma   90.00
#
_symmetry.space_group_name_H-M   'P 1'
#
loop_
_entity.id
_entity.type
_entity.pdbx_description
1 polymer ?
#
loop_
_entity_poly.entity_id
_entity_poly.type
_entity_poly.pdbx_seq_one_letter_code
_entity_poly.pdbx_strand_id
1 'polypeptide(L)'
;MNFRRRGRSIVDMLFILALFAVFMISALFIVLFGARIYKKVVADADTNYNARTSIAYISEKIRQHDSEDGVSVVFDGDRPVLRLTETYNDQSYYTYLYESNGSLKELTTPAEYDPIYSAGQSILEVNSFNIEQINDSLYRFMIKDVDDNSIDFYVAHYSRAEYK
;
A
#
# COMPACT_ATOMS: atom_id res chain seq x y z
N MET A 1 -65.68 8.35 50.67
CA MET A 1 -64.26 8.12 51.04
C MET A 1 -63.54 7.55 49.83
N ASN A 2 -62.39 8.14 49.49
CA ASN A 2 -61.73 8.07 48.19
C ASN A 2 -61.02 6.73 47.92
N PHE A 3 -61.39 6.03 46.85
CA PHE A 3 -60.61 4.94 46.27
C PHE A 3 -59.59 5.52 45.27
N ARG A 4 -58.35 5.81 45.72
CA ARG A 4 -57.30 6.38 44.88
C ARG A 4 -56.31 5.31 44.37
N ARG A 5 -56.39 5.06 43.06
CA ARG A 5 -55.39 4.61 42.06
C ARG A 5 -54.03 4.10 42.62
N ARG A 6 -53.80 2.78 42.56
CA ARG A 6 -52.48 2.13 42.81
C ARG A 6 -51.85 1.41 41.61
N GLY A 7 -52.51 1.34 40.45
CA GLY A 7 -52.00 0.61 39.27
C GLY A 7 -51.31 1.45 38.19
N ARG A 8 -51.43 2.78 38.22
CA ARG A 8 -50.94 3.67 37.15
C ARG A 8 -49.42 3.90 37.25
N SER A 9 -48.91 4.11 38.47
CA SER A 9 -47.49 4.41 38.72
C SER A 9 -46.51 3.28 38.33
N ILE A 10 -46.91 2.01 38.44
CA ILE A 10 -46.03 0.87 38.11
C ILE A 10 -45.91 0.72 36.59
N VAL A 11 -47.03 0.86 35.87
CA VAL A 11 -47.04 0.81 34.40
C VAL A 11 -46.26 1.99 33.83
N ASP A 12 -46.45 3.20 34.38
CA ASP A 12 -45.72 4.40 33.97
C ASP A 12 -44.20 4.23 34.20
N MET A 13 -43.80 3.64 35.33
CA MET A 13 -42.39 3.36 35.64
C MET A 13 -41.77 2.30 34.72
N LEU A 14 -42.50 1.21 34.44
CA LEU A 14 -42.07 0.17 33.49
C LEU A 14 -41.92 0.72 32.07
N PHE A 15 -42.81 1.63 31.66
CA PHE A 15 -42.74 2.27 30.36
C PHE A 15 -41.50 3.15 30.21
N ILE A 16 -41.20 3.98 31.22
CA ILE A 16 -39.98 4.81 31.23
C ILE A 16 -38.73 3.94 31.20
N LEU A 17 -38.71 2.84 31.97
CA LEU A 17 -37.59 1.90 32.00
C LEU A 17 -37.37 1.20 30.65
N ALA A 18 -38.45 0.77 29.99
CA ALA A 18 -38.38 0.18 28.66
C ALA A 18 -37.87 1.18 27.62
N LEU A 19 -38.36 2.42 27.66
CA LEU A 19 -37.90 3.49 26.77
C LEU A 19 -36.40 3.78 26.97
N PHE A 20 -35.95 3.83 28.22
CA PHE A 20 -34.54 4.01 28.55
C PHE A 20 -33.67 2.84 28.05
N ALA A 21 -34.14 1.61 28.20
CA ALA A 21 -33.42 0.43 27.70
C ALA A 21 -33.29 0.44 26.17
N VAL A 22 -34.37 0.76 25.45
CA VAL A 22 -34.34 0.90 23.98
C VAL A 22 -33.36 2.01 23.56
N PHE A 23 -33.37 3.14 24.26
CA PHE A 23 -32.43 4.24 24.00
C PHE A 23 -30.97 3.80 24.23
N MET A 24 -30.69 3.13 25.35
CA MET A 24 -29.35 2.64 25.68
C MET A 24 -28.84 1.63 24.66
N ILE A 25 -29.69 0.67 24.25
CA ILE A 25 -29.37 -0.32 23.23
C ILE A 25 -29.12 0.37 21.88
N SER A 26 -29.93 1.35 21.51
CA SER A 26 -29.77 2.12 20.27
C SER A 26 -28.46 2.92 20.27
N ALA A 27 -28.12 3.58 21.39
CA ALA A 27 -26.87 4.31 21.54
C ALA A 27 -25.66 3.37 21.43
N LEU A 28 -25.73 2.18 22.03
CA LEU A 28 -24.68 1.16 21.91
C LEU A 28 -24.50 0.71 20.45
N PHE A 29 -25.61 0.47 19.72
CA PHE A 29 -25.54 0.14 18.30
C PHE A 29 -24.91 1.27 17.47
N ILE A 30 -25.26 2.54 17.73
CA ILE A 30 -24.65 3.69 17.05
C ILE A 30 -23.13 3.71 17.29
N VAL A 31 -22.67 3.48 18.52
CA VAL A 31 -21.24 3.43 18.85
C VAL A 31 -20.54 2.26 18.16
N LEU A 32 -21.16 1.06 18.17
CA LEU A 32 -20.59 -0.14 17.55
C LEU A 32 -20.53 -0.02 16.01
N PHE A 33 -21.60 0.49 15.38
CA PHE A 33 -21.62 0.73 13.94
C PHE A 33 -20.70 1.88 13.56
N GLY A 34 -20.64 2.95 14.34
CA GLY A 34 -19.69 4.05 14.15
C GLY A 34 -18.26 3.56 14.20
N ALA A 35 -17.88 2.77 15.21
CA ALA A 35 -16.56 2.18 15.33
C ALA A 35 -16.25 1.19 14.19
N ARG A 36 -17.23 0.39 13.76
CA ARG A 36 -17.07 -0.56 12.66
C ARG A 36 -16.94 0.13 11.29
N ILE A 37 -17.75 1.16 11.04
CA ILE A 37 -17.70 1.97 9.82
C ILE A 37 -16.40 2.76 9.78
N TYR A 38 -15.99 3.39 10.89
CA TYR A 38 -14.72 4.10 10.98
C TYR A 38 -13.53 3.17 10.71
N LYS A 39 -13.50 1.99 11.35
CA LYS A 39 -12.48 0.97 11.07
C LYS A 39 -12.47 0.53 9.61
N LYS A 40 -13.65 0.32 9.01
CA LYS A 40 -13.76 -0.08 7.61
C LYS A 40 -13.28 1.01 6.64
N VAL A 41 -13.66 2.27 6.87
CA VAL A 41 -13.25 3.40 6.02
C VAL A 41 -11.74 3.65 6.10
N VAL A 42 -11.13 3.50 7.28
CA VAL A 42 -9.67 3.62 7.44
C VAL A 42 -8.95 2.44 6.78
N ALA A 43 -9.40 1.20 7.00
CA ALA A 43 -8.78 0.02 6.38
C ALA A 43 -8.92 0.00 4.84
N ASP A 44 -10.06 0.44 4.30
CA ASP A 44 -10.27 0.58 2.86
C ASP A 44 -9.42 1.74 2.27
N ALA A 45 -9.05 2.73 3.09
CA ALA A 45 -8.15 3.82 2.67
C ALA A 45 -6.70 3.35 2.61
N ASP A 46 -6.21 2.59 3.59
CA ASP A 46 -4.81 2.15 3.67
C ASP A 46 -4.43 1.14 2.56
N THR A 47 -5.30 0.16 2.28
CA THR A 47 -5.09 -0.85 1.22
C THR A 47 -5.03 -0.23 -0.18
N ASN A 48 -5.95 0.70 -0.49
CA ASN A 48 -5.96 1.42 -1.76
C ASN A 48 -4.84 2.47 -1.85
N TYR A 49 -4.36 2.98 -0.70
CA TYR A 49 -3.25 3.94 -0.62
C TYR A 49 -1.90 3.29 -0.93
N ASN A 50 -1.59 2.13 -0.35
CA ASN A 50 -0.33 1.42 -0.60
C ASN A 50 -0.23 0.94 -2.06
N ALA A 51 -1.32 0.45 -2.63
CA ALA A 51 -1.36 0.00 -4.02
C ALA A 51 -1.09 1.13 -5.02
N ARG A 52 -1.83 2.24 -4.89
CA ARG A 52 -1.67 3.41 -5.78
C ARG A 52 -0.31 4.06 -5.64
N THR A 53 0.23 4.11 -4.42
CA THR A 53 1.55 4.67 -4.15
C THR A 53 2.65 3.82 -4.78
N SER A 54 2.58 2.50 -4.65
CA SER A 54 3.57 1.58 -5.25
C SER A 54 3.59 1.66 -6.77
N ILE A 55 2.42 1.64 -7.42
CA ILE A 55 2.31 1.75 -8.88
C ILE A 55 2.84 3.11 -9.34
N ALA A 56 2.40 4.20 -8.73
CA ALA A 56 2.81 5.54 -9.12
C ALA A 56 4.32 5.74 -8.95
N TYR A 57 4.88 5.27 -7.82
CA TYR A 57 6.30 5.39 -7.52
C TYR A 57 7.16 4.58 -8.51
N ILE A 58 6.83 3.31 -8.75
CA ILE A 58 7.59 2.46 -9.68
C ILE A 58 7.45 2.95 -11.12
N SER A 59 6.24 3.34 -11.54
CA SER A 59 6.00 3.88 -12.88
C SER A 59 6.78 5.17 -13.10
N GLU A 60 6.82 6.05 -12.09
CA GLU A 60 7.58 7.29 -12.15
C GLU A 60 9.09 7.02 -12.21
N LYS A 61 9.60 6.09 -11.40
CA LYS A 61 11.01 5.70 -11.43
C LYS A 61 11.42 5.13 -12.78
N ILE A 62 10.62 4.25 -13.37
CA ILE A 62 10.86 3.73 -14.73
C ILE A 62 10.83 4.87 -15.75
N ARG A 63 9.85 5.77 -15.67
CA ARG A 63 9.74 6.91 -16.57
C ARG A 63 10.93 7.87 -16.46
N GLN A 64 11.47 8.09 -15.27
CA GLN A 64 12.65 8.92 -15.05
C GLN A 64 13.92 8.32 -15.69
N HIS A 65 13.93 7.01 -15.89
CA HIS A 65 15.04 6.26 -16.46
C HIS A 65 14.64 5.66 -17.82
N ASP A 66 13.73 6.32 -18.54
CA ASP A 66 13.27 5.90 -19.87
C ASP A 66 14.30 6.27 -20.94
N SER A 67 15.46 5.64 -20.85
CA SER A 67 16.56 5.72 -21.82
C SER A 67 16.98 4.31 -22.23
N GLU A 68 17.75 4.21 -23.32
CA GLU A 68 18.41 2.95 -23.68
C GLU A 68 19.23 2.44 -22.48
N ASP A 69 19.05 1.15 -22.14
CA ASP A 69 19.62 0.49 -20.96
C ASP A 69 19.35 1.14 -19.58
N GLY A 70 18.38 2.06 -19.53
CA GLY A 70 17.99 2.78 -18.30
C GLY A 70 17.30 1.90 -17.27
N VAL A 71 16.71 0.77 -17.68
CA VAL A 71 15.97 -0.16 -16.81
C VAL A 71 16.43 -1.59 -17.06
N SER A 72 16.72 -2.34 -15.99
CA SER A 72 17.09 -3.75 -16.07
C SER A 72 16.66 -4.51 -14.82
N VAL A 73 16.47 -5.82 -14.95
CA VAL A 73 16.24 -6.70 -13.80
C VAL A 73 17.53 -7.46 -13.52
N VAL A 74 18.02 -7.35 -12.29
CA VAL A 74 19.17 -8.11 -11.78
C VAL A 74 18.72 -8.95 -10.59
N PHE A 75 19.59 -9.85 -10.13
CA PHE A 75 19.29 -10.74 -9.01
C PHE A 75 20.32 -10.60 -7.88
N ASP A 76 19.83 -10.51 -6.65
CA ASP A 76 20.62 -10.67 -5.44
C ASP A 76 20.29 -12.04 -4.82
N GLY A 77 21.10 -13.05 -5.13
CA GLY A 77 20.73 -14.45 -4.90
C GLY A 77 19.50 -14.83 -5.75
N ASP A 78 18.43 -15.29 -5.10
CA ASP A 78 17.15 -15.61 -5.75
C ASP A 78 16.18 -14.40 -5.78
N ARG A 79 16.57 -13.27 -5.20
CA ARG A 79 15.70 -12.09 -5.11
C ARG A 79 15.81 -11.23 -6.38
N PRO A 80 14.71 -10.95 -7.08
CA PRO A 80 14.69 -10.00 -8.18
C PRO A 80 14.85 -8.57 -7.68
N VAL A 81 15.64 -7.78 -8.40
CA VAL A 81 15.94 -6.38 -8.11
C VAL A 81 15.78 -5.58 -9.38
N LEU A 82 14.98 -4.51 -9.34
CA LEU A 82 14.94 -3.54 -10.44
C LEU A 82 16.17 -2.64 -10.30
N ARG A 83 17.00 -2.58 -11.33
CA ARG A 83 18.12 -1.66 -11.43
C ARG A 83 17.80 -0.60 -12.47
N LEU A 84 17.89 0.65 -12.04
CA LEU A 84 17.68 1.84 -12.84
C LEU A 84 19.03 2.56 -13.01
N THR A 85 19.35 2.97 -14.23
CA THR A 85 20.63 3.58 -14.59
C THR A 85 20.44 5.04 -14.92
N GLU A 86 21.16 5.92 -14.24
CA GLU A 86 21.18 7.36 -14.53
C GLU A 86 22.63 7.84 -14.68
N THR A 87 22.88 8.69 -15.68
CA THR A 87 24.21 9.30 -15.87
C THR A 87 24.13 10.79 -15.62
N TYR A 88 24.94 11.28 -14.69
CA TYR A 88 25.03 12.69 -14.33
C TYR A 88 26.48 13.15 -14.31
N ASN A 89 26.83 14.21 -15.06
CA ASN A 89 28.20 14.73 -15.19
C ASN A 89 29.24 13.63 -15.51
N ASP A 90 28.96 12.81 -16.53
CA ASP A 90 29.80 11.67 -16.97
C ASP A 90 29.99 10.54 -15.93
N GLN A 91 29.30 10.61 -14.78
CA GLN A 91 29.31 9.56 -13.77
C GLN A 91 27.97 8.81 -13.78
N SER A 92 28.05 7.47 -13.84
CA SER A 92 26.87 6.61 -13.81
C SER A 92 26.50 6.23 -12.37
N TYR A 93 25.21 6.21 -12.10
CA TYR A 93 24.61 5.81 -10.84
C TYR A 93 23.59 4.71 -11.11
N TYR A 94 23.51 3.78 -10.16
CA TYR A 94 22.47 2.77 -10.13
C TYR A 94 21.55 3.02 -8.95
N THR A 95 20.25 3.01 -9.24
CA THR A 95 19.20 2.97 -8.24
C THR A 95 18.55 1.59 -8.25
N TYR A 96 18.53 0.93 -7.11
CA TYR A 96 18.02 -0.43 -6.93
C TYR A 96 16.71 -0.41 -6.15
N LEU A 97 15.69 -1.07 -6.67
CA LEU A 97 14.41 -1.33 -5.98
C LEU A 97 14.23 -2.82 -5.73
N TYR A 98 14.00 -3.19 -4.47
CA TYR A 98 13.95 -4.59 -4.02
C TYR A 98 13.17 -4.71 -2.72
N GLU A 99 12.67 -5.90 -2.41
CA GLU A 99 12.10 -6.19 -1.09
C GLU A 99 13.18 -6.67 -0.13
N SER A 100 13.12 -6.19 1.11
CA SER A 100 13.91 -6.72 2.21
C SER A 100 13.24 -6.41 3.54
N ASN A 101 13.09 -7.44 4.36
CA ASN A 101 12.54 -7.36 5.71
C ASN A 101 11.13 -6.74 5.74
N GLY A 102 10.26 -7.12 4.80
CA GLY A 102 8.86 -6.68 4.79
C GLY A 102 8.67 -5.25 4.27
N SER A 103 9.61 -4.75 3.47
CA SER A 103 9.54 -3.40 2.89
C SER A 103 10.14 -3.37 1.50
N LEU A 104 9.50 -2.61 0.60
CA LEU A 104 10.11 -2.16 -0.64
C LEU A 104 11.16 -1.12 -0.27
N LYS A 105 12.40 -1.36 -0.67
CA LYS A 105 13.53 -0.49 -0.40
C LYS A 105 14.13 0.06 -1.67
N GLU A 106 14.69 1.27 -1.55
CA GLU A 106 15.48 1.93 -2.57
C GLU A 106 16.93 2.10 -2.10
N LEU A 107 17.89 1.85 -2.98
CA LEU A 107 19.31 2.15 -2.74
C LEU A 107 19.91 2.77 -4.00
N THR A 108 20.48 3.97 -3.87
CA THR A 108 21.23 4.61 -4.96
C THR A 108 22.72 4.61 -4.62
N THR A 109 23.55 4.20 -5.57
CA THR A 109 25.01 4.17 -5.42
C THR A 109 25.68 4.48 -6.77
N PRO A 110 26.88 5.06 -6.79
CA PRO A 110 27.69 5.10 -8.01
C PRO A 110 27.86 3.71 -8.60
N ALA A 111 27.85 3.62 -9.93
CA ALA A 111 27.93 2.37 -10.69
C ALA A 111 29.24 1.58 -10.45
N GLU A 112 30.28 2.25 -9.94
CA GLU A 112 31.59 1.67 -9.62
C GLU A 112 31.59 0.85 -8.32
N TYR A 113 30.56 0.99 -7.48
CA TYR A 113 30.47 0.31 -6.19
C TYR A 113 29.39 -0.77 -6.20
N ASP A 114 29.71 -1.89 -5.57
CA ASP A 114 28.74 -2.94 -5.31
C ASP A 114 27.65 -2.45 -4.34
N PRO A 115 26.37 -2.82 -4.58
CA PRO A 115 25.27 -2.39 -3.73
C PRO A 115 25.33 -3.05 -2.35
N ILE A 116 25.25 -2.22 -1.30
CA ILE A 116 25.04 -2.68 0.08
C ILE A 116 23.53 -2.68 0.36
N TYR A 117 22.84 -3.77 -0.01
CA TYR A 117 21.37 -3.87 0.11
C TYR A 117 20.83 -3.72 1.55
N SER A 118 21.66 -3.90 2.58
CA SER A 118 21.26 -3.61 3.96
C SER A 118 21.10 -2.12 4.26
N ALA A 119 21.75 -1.25 3.47
CA ALA A 119 21.70 0.21 3.62
C ALA A 119 20.55 0.88 2.86
N GLY A 120 19.69 0.12 2.18
CA GLY A 120 18.55 0.68 1.46
C GLY A 120 17.54 1.37 2.37
N GLN A 121 16.96 2.44 1.85
CA GLN A 121 15.90 3.20 2.51
C GLN A 121 14.54 2.53 2.25
N SER A 122 13.75 2.33 3.31
CA SER A 122 12.37 1.85 3.17
C SER A 122 11.49 2.91 2.50
N ILE A 123 10.72 2.46 1.50
CA ILE A 123 9.75 3.28 0.77
C ILE A 123 8.33 2.96 1.24
N LEU A 124 7.97 1.68 1.27
CA LEU A 124 6.66 1.21 1.74
C LEU A 124 6.73 -0.20 2.31
N GLU A 125 5.84 -0.52 3.24
CA GLU A 125 5.72 -1.87 3.81
C GLU A 125 5.03 -2.81 2.81
N VAL A 126 5.66 -3.96 2.54
CA VAL A 126 5.16 -4.99 1.62
C VAL A 126 5.49 -6.37 2.17
N ASN A 127 4.60 -7.34 1.94
CA ASN A 127 4.89 -8.74 2.24
C ASN A 127 5.73 -9.39 1.13
N SER A 128 5.61 -8.94 -0.11
CA SER A 128 6.45 -9.40 -1.22
C SER A 128 6.52 -8.42 -2.37
N PHE A 129 7.63 -8.45 -3.11
CA PHE A 129 7.83 -7.72 -4.35
C PHE A 129 8.54 -8.65 -5.34
N ASN A 130 7.96 -8.81 -6.53
CA ASN A 130 8.52 -9.62 -7.60
C ASN A 130 8.43 -8.85 -8.93
N ILE A 131 9.42 -9.09 -9.79
CA ILE A 131 9.55 -8.41 -11.08
C ILE A 131 9.84 -9.46 -12.13
N GLU A 132 9.14 -9.36 -13.25
CA GLU A 132 9.36 -10.21 -14.42
C GLU A 132 9.54 -9.31 -15.65
N GLN A 133 10.65 -9.47 -16.36
CA GLN A 133 10.84 -8.84 -17.66
C GLN A 133 10.15 -9.68 -18.73
N ILE A 134 9.08 -9.15 -19.32
CA ILE A 134 8.27 -9.86 -20.31
C ILE A 134 8.90 -9.74 -21.70
N ASN A 135 9.46 -8.58 -22.01
CA ASN A 135 10.28 -8.30 -23.18
C ASN A 135 11.20 -7.11 -22.87
N ASP A 136 12.01 -6.69 -23.85
CA ASP A 136 12.96 -5.60 -23.69
C ASP A 136 12.31 -4.35 -23.08
N SER A 137 11.12 -3.98 -23.54
CA SER A 137 10.44 -2.74 -23.14
C SER A 137 9.41 -2.88 -22.00
N LEU A 138 9.02 -4.10 -21.63
CA LEU A 138 7.84 -4.34 -20.78
C LEU A 138 8.18 -5.18 -19.55
N TYR A 139 7.84 -4.64 -18.38
CA TYR A 139 8.03 -5.28 -17.09
C TYR A 139 6.71 -5.49 -16.39
N ARG A 140 6.57 -6.64 -15.73
CA ARG A 140 5.46 -6.98 -14.85
C ARG A 140 5.93 -6.90 -13.40
N PHE A 141 5.13 -6.24 -12.57
CA PHE A 141 5.37 -6.08 -11.14
C PHE A 141 4.25 -6.76 -10.36
N MET A 142 4.64 -7.60 -9.41
CA MET A 142 3.73 -8.28 -8.49
C MET A 142 4.09 -7.87 -7.07
N ILE A 143 3.16 -7.21 -6.39
CA ILE A 143 3.36 -6.67 -5.05
C ILE A 143 2.26 -7.20 -4.14
N LYS A 144 2.63 -7.62 -2.93
CA LYS A 144 1.68 -7.93 -1.87
C LYS A 144 1.84 -6.93 -0.74
N ASP A 145 0.76 -6.27 -0.35
CA ASP A 145 0.76 -5.39 0.81
C ASP A 145 0.76 -6.19 2.13
N VAL A 146 0.77 -5.46 3.26
CA VAL A 146 0.76 -6.04 4.62
C VAL A 146 -0.49 -6.85 4.94
N ASP A 147 -1.60 -6.58 4.24
CA ASP A 147 -2.89 -7.28 4.38
C ASP A 147 -3.01 -8.47 3.40
N ASP A 148 -1.93 -8.83 2.69
CA ASP A 148 -1.85 -9.87 1.65
C ASP A 148 -2.70 -9.58 0.39
N ASN A 149 -3.13 -8.33 0.20
CA ASN A 149 -3.74 -7.93 -1.07
C ASN A 149 -2.67 -7.90 -2.15
N SER A 150 -2.96 -8.56 -3.26
CA SER A 150 -2.04 -8.68 -4.39
C SER A 150 -2.35 -7.64 -5.46
N ILE A 151 -1.32 -6.97 -5.94
CA ILE A 151 -1.35 -6.02 -7.04
C ILE A 151 -0.45 -6.55 -8.13
N ASP A 152 -0.97 -6.62 -9.35
CA ASP A 152 -0.27 -7.08 -10.54
C ASP A 152 -0.44 -6.02 -11.62
N PHE A 153 0.65 -5.43 -12.08
CA PHE A 153 0.62 -4.35 -13.07
C PHE A 153 1.82 -4.41 -14.00
N TYR A 154 1.65 -3.78 -15.16
CA TYR A 154 2.65 -3.74 -16.21
C TYR A 154 3.12 -2.30 -16.41
N VAL A 155 4.42 -2.11 -16.57
CA VAL A 155 5.01 -0.82 -16.95
C VAL A 155 5.89 -1.04 -18.16
N ALA A 156 5.64 -0.24 -19.20
CA ALA A 156 6.48 -0.17 -20.38
C ALA A 156 7.42 1.03 -20.27
N HIS A 157 8.65 0.88 -20.76
CA HIS A 157 9.54 2.00 -21.03
C HIS A 157 9.58 2.25 -22.56
N TYR A 158 9.51 3.50 -22.98
CA TYR A 158 9.42 3.93 -24.37
C TYR A 158 10.76 4.46 -24.89
N SER A 159 11.84 3.69 -24.75
CA SER A 159 13.10 4.07 -25.41
C SER A 159 13.00 3.77 -26.92
N ARG A 160 12.72 4.83 -27.70
CA ARG A 160 12.69 4.78 -29.16
C ARG A 160 14.09 5.06 -29.71
N ALA A 161 14.93 4.03 -29.77
CA ALA A 161 16.19 4.09 -30.52
C ALA A 161 15.90 4.05 -32.04
N GLU A 162 15.43 5.17 -32.60
CA GLU A 162 15.58 5.43 -34.04
C GLU A 162 16.93 6.13 -34.24
N TYR A 163 18.00 5.36 -34.41
CA TYR A 163 19.21 5.87 -35.07
C TYR A 163 19.24 5.36 -36.50
N LYS A 164 19.17 6.31 -37.44
CA LYS A 164 19.30 6.10 -38.88
C LYS A 164 20.77 6.18 -39.29
#